data_AF-A0A8K0JUM9-F1
#
_entry.id   AF-A0A8K0JUM9-F1
#
_cell.length_a   1.000
_cell.length_b   1.000
_cell.length_c   1.000
_cell.angle_alpha   90.00
_cell.angle_beta   90.00
_cell.angle_gamma   90.00
#
_symmetry.space_group_name_H-M   'P 1'
#
loop_
_entity.id
_entity.type
_entity.pdbx_description
1 polymer ?
#
loop_
_entity_poly.entity_id
_entity_poly.type
_entity_poly.pdbx_seq_one_letter_code
_entity_poly.pdbx_strand_id
1 'polypeptide(L)'
;MKERKKTAIIATSLKIQKSNSPPTIAESPPPKGSARGQHMLVLSQLRNKNHRYVTCIAHNAKGYDGNFILRSVLENTDWKPEVITSGSKILSITFKKLQFIDSLNFLPMALTKLPISLGLQDSFVKGYFPHFHNTKENSRYVDPLPAPEMYGIETMASKEKSEFLKWHGELSRSSYVFLMELEIKKYCIQDVHILPMSCLHFREIFIATTGVDPFCKAVTIASACIKVFRWNFLQPDTIE
;
A
#
# COMPACT_ATOMS: atom_id res chain seq x y z
N MET A 1 12.49 -13.02 -31.11
CA MET A 1 11.65 -13.70 -30.11
C MET A 1 11.94 -13.10 -28.73
N LYS A 2 11.21 -12.06 -28.30
CA LYS A 2 11.49 -11.33 -27.05
C LYS A 2 10.84 -12.04 -25.86
N GLU A 3 11.66 -12.67 -25.04
CA GLU A 3 11.33 -13.35 -23.79
C GLU A 3 10.48 -12.43 -22.89
N ARG A 4 9.20 -12.78 -22.69
CA ARG A 4 8.28 -12.06 -21.77
C ARG A 4 8.79 -12.25 -20.34
N LYS A 5 9.55 -11.28 -19.82
CA LYS A 5 10.07 -11.27 -18.45
C LYS A 5 8.90 -11.29 -17.47
N LYS A 6 8.73 -12.41 -16.75
CA LYS A 6 7.78 -12.56 -15.65
C LYS A 6 8.24 -11.70 -14.47
N THR A 7 7.83 -10.43 -14.42
CA THR A 7 7.94 -9.58 -13.23
C THR A 7 6.78 -9.90 -12.30
N ALA A 8 7.08 -10.31 -11.07
CA ALA A 8 6.08 -10.41 -10.01
C ALA A 8 5.94 -9.03 -9.38
N ILE A 9 4.70 -8.52 -9.31
CA ILE A 9 4.37 -7.31 -8.56
C ILE A 9 3.72 -7.78 -7.26
N ILE A 10 4.35 -7.45 -6.14
CA ILE A 10 3.77 -7.66 -4.82
C ILE A 10 3.41 -6.27 -4.31
N ALA A 11 2.17 -5.88 -4.55
CA ALA A 11 1.61 -4.74 -3.87
C ALA A 11 1.22 -5.21 -2.46
N THR A 12 1.86 -4.65 -1.44
CA THR A 12 1.56 -4.96 -0.05
C THR A 12 1.43 -3.64 0.68
N SER A 13 0.30 -3.43 1.35
CA SER A 13 0.13 -2.32 2.30
C SER A 13 0.85 -2.73 3.60
N LEU A 14 2.01 -2.11 3.87
CA LEU A 14 2.78 -2.35 5.10
C LEU A 14 2.22 -1.46 6.23
N LYS A 15 0.97 -1.67 6.65
CA LYS A 15 0.46 -0.95 7.83
C LYS A 15 0.99 -1.60 9.12
N ILE A 16 2.10 -1.04 9.59
CA ILE A 16 2.73 -1.34 10.87
C ILE A 16 1.78 -1.03 12.04
N GLN A 17 1.50 -2.03 12.88
CA GLN A 17 1.02 -1.82 14.24
C GLN A 17 2.18 -1.90 15.27
N LYS A 18 2.17 -1.00 16.25
CA LYS A 18 3.04 -1.06 17.45
C LYS A 18 2.29 -1.83 18.55
N SER A 19 2.47 -3.14 18.67
CA SER A 19 2.05 -3.90 19.86
C SER A 19 3.27 -4.33 20.69
N ASN A 20 3.20 -4.08 22.00
CA ASN A 20 4.14 -4.55 23.02
C ASN A 20 3.32 -4.84 24.29
N SER A 21 3.06 -6.12 24.58
CA SER A 21 2.72 -6.64 25.92
C SER A 21 2.91 -8.17 25.99
N PRO A 22 3.19 -8.75 27.17
CA PRO A 22 3.89 -10.04 27.32
C PRO A 22 2.95 -11.27 27.34
N PRO A 23 3.46 -12.49 27.03
CA PRO A 23 2.66 -13.71 26.93
C PRO A 23 2.56 -14.47 28.26
N THR A 24 1.36 -15.00 28.55
CA THR A 24 1.14 -16.05 29.55
C THR A 24 0.86 -17.38 28.82
N ILE A 25 1.87 -18.25 28.90
CA ILE A 25 1.93 -19.73 28.94
C ILE A 25 1.12 -20.60 27.93
N ALA A 26 1.91 -21.47 27.28
CA ALA A 26 1.62 -22.79 26.67
C ALA A 26 0.89 -22.84 25.31
N GLU A 27 1.63 -22.53 24.25
CA GLU A 27 1.89 -23.40 23.08
C GLU A 27 2.77 -22.58 22.12
N SER A 28 3.87 -23.18 21.63
CA SER A 28 4.90 -22.67 20.69
C SER A 28 5.01 -21.14 20.47
N PRO A 29 6.16 -20.49 20.74
CA PRO A 29 6.26 -19.04 20.78
C PRO A 29 5.88 -18.40 19.42
N PRO A 30 4.82 -17.58 19.34
CA PRO A 30 4.58 -16.76 18.17
C PRO A 30 5.71 -15.72 18.05
N PRO A 31 6.18 -15.37 16.83
CA PRO A 31 7.25 -14.41 16.65
C PRO A 31 6.78 -13.05 17.18
N LYS A 32 7.31 -12.68 18.35
CA LYS A 32 7.14 -11.36 18.97
C LYS A 32 7.75 -10.31 18.03
N GLY A 33 7.04 -9.22 17.83
CA GLY A 33 7.70 -7.97 17.48
C GLY A 33 6.85 -7.04 16.64
N SER A 34 6.67 -5.82 17.15
CA SER A 34 6.42 -4.56 16.45
C SER A 34 6.70 -4.57 14.94
N ALA A 35 6.05 -3.70 14.16
CA ALA A 35 6.59 -2.99 12.98
C ALA A 35 7.77 -3.64 12.20
N ARG A 36 8.93 -3.74 12.85
CA ARG A 36 10.15 -4.44 12.47
C ARG A 36 9.95 -5.90 12.01
N GLY A 37 9.03 -6.66 12.59
CA GLY A 37 8.83 -8.09 12.30
C GLY A 37 8.11 -8.36 10.96
N GLN A 38 7.14 -7.52 10.58
CA GLN A 38 6.36 -7.72 9.36
C GLN A 38 7.17 -7.44 8.08
N HIS A 39 8.08 -6.45 8.12
CA HIS A 39 9.00 -6.18 7.02
C HIS A 39 9.95 -7.34 6.74
N MET A 40 10.48 -7.96 7.80
CA MET A 40 11.39 -9.11 7.69
C MET A 40 10.68 -10.37 7.17
N LEU A 41 9.39 -10.55 7.47
CA LEU A 41 8.60 -11.65 6.93
C LEU A 41 8.40 -11.52 5.41
N VAL A 42 8.07 -10.32 4.91
CA VAL A 42 7.96 -10.06 3.47
C VAL A 42 9.31 -10.28 2.77
N LEU A 43 10.41 -9.75 3.33
CA LEU A 43 11.75 -9.94 2.78
C LEU A 43 12.19 -11.43 2.79
N SER A 44 11.81 -12.19 3.81
CA SER A 44 12.11 -13.63 3.89
C SER A 44 11.24 -14.50 2.96
N GLN A 45 9.97 -14.13 2.72
CA GLN A 45 9.10 -14.78 1.75
C GLN A 45 9.54 -14.50 0.30
N LEU A 46 10.04 -13.30 0.03
CA LEU A 46 10.64 -12.91 -1.26
C LEU A 46 11.94 -13.66 -1.57
N ARG A 47 12.62 -14.21 -0.55
CA ARG A 47 13.86 -14.97 -0.68
C ARG A 47 13.67 -16.36 -1.32
N ASN A 48 12.46 -16.95 -1.20
CA ASN A 48 12.23 -18.37 -1.50
C ASN A 48 11.60 -18.68 -2.86
N LYS A 49 11.33 -17.67 -3.70
CA LYS A 49 10.78 -17.90 -5.05
C LYS A 49 11.78 -17.46 -6.10
N ASN A 50 11.94 -18.26 -7.14
CA ASN A 50 12.89 -18.11 -8.26
C ASN A 50 12.57 -16.90 -9.17
N HIS A 51 12.18 -15.76 -8.60
CA HIS A 51 11.82 -14.55 -9.33
C HIS A 51 13.07 -13.80 -9.79
N ARG A 52 13.07 -13.39 -11.08
CA ARG A 52 14.21 -12.70 -11.70
C ARG A 52 14.34 -11.25 -11.17
N TYR A 53 13.21 -10.55 -11.02
CA TYR A 53 13.06 -9.21 -10.42
C TYR A 53 11.64 -9.04 -9.85
N VAL A 54 11.50 -8.34 -8.72
CA VAL A 54 10.22 -8.08 -8.05
C VAL A 54 10.08 -6.59 -7.77
N THR A 55 8.94 -6.03 -8.15
CA THR A 55 8.56 -4.66 -7.82
C THR A 55 7.53 -4.69 -6.69
N CYS A 56 7.91 -4.14 -5.55
CA CYS A 56 7.08 -3.93 -4.38
C CYS A 56 6.45 -2.54 -4.46
N ILE A 57 5.12 -2.48 -4.31
CA ILE A 57 4.38 -1.21 -4.39
C ILE A 57 3.68 -0.97 -3.06
N ALA A 58 3.91 0.20 -2.47
CA ALA A 58 3.19 0.67 -1.29
C ALA A 58 2.53 2.02 -1.58
N HIS A 59 1.48 2.34 -0.82
CA HIS A 59 0.74 3.60 -0.99
C HIS A 59 1.29 4.67 -0.05
N ASN A 60 1.86 5.73 -0.63
CA ASN A 60 2.56 6.79 0.09
C ASN A 60 3.86 6.32 0.77
N ALA A 61 4.56 5.36 0.15
CA ALA A 61 5.83 4.84 0.65
C ALA A 61 6.86 5.96 0.87
N LYS A 62 6.89 6.97 -0.01
CA LYS A 62 7.83 8.10 0.06
C LYS A 62 7.64 8.97 1.30
N GLY A 63 6.43 8.97 1.85
CA GLY A 63 6.05 9.72 3.05
C GLY A 63 6.21 8.93 4.34
N TYR A 64 6.20 7.59 4.27
CA TYR A 64 6.12 6.71 5.44
C TYR A 64 7.08 5.52 5.30
N ASP A 65 6.60 4.41 4.72
CA ASP A 65 7.22 3.08 4.78
C ASP A 65 8.65 3.04 4.22
N GLY A 66 8.95 3.85 3.21
CA GLY A 66 10.26 3.91 2.57
C GLY A 66 11.39 4.20 3.55
N ASN A 67 11.16 5.06 4.55
CA ASN A 67 12.17 5.36 5.57
C ASN A 67 12.48 4.13 6.44
N PHE A 68 11.44 3.38 6.82
CA PHE A 68 11.61 2.17 7.64
C PHE A 68 12.28 1.05 6.85
N ILE A 69 11.92 0.88 5.57
CA ILE A 69 12.53 -0.10 4.67
C ILE A 69 14.01 0.22 4.49
N LEU A 70 14.34 1.46 4.12
CA LEU A 70 15.73 1.88 3.92
C LEU A 70 16.56 1.68 5.19
N ARG A 71 16.05 2.14 6.33
CA ARG A 71 16.71 1.95 7.63
C ARG A 71 16.92 0.48 7.94
N SER A 72 15.90 -0.35 7.74
CA SER A 72 16.00 -1.80 8.00
C SER A 72 17.06 -2.46 7.15
N VAL A 73 17.18 -2.08 5.87
CA VAL A 73 18.21 -2.61 4.97
C VAL A 73 19.60 -2.18 5.41
N LEU A 74 19.79 -0.91 5.76
CA LEU A 74 21.09 -0.37 6.17
C LEU A 74 21.57 -0.90 7.54
N GLU A 75 20.66 -1.08 8.50
CA GLU A 75 21.03 -1.50 9.87
C GLU A 75 21.16 -3.02 10.01
N ASN A 76 20.49 -3.81 9.17
CA ASN A 76 20.38 -5.27 9.37
C ASN A 76 20.97 -6.10 8.22
N THR A 77 21.55 -5.47 7.20
CA THR A 77 22.13 -6.17 6.05
C THR A 77 23.38 -5.45 5.52
N ASP A 78 24.27 -6.18 4.86
CA ASP A 78 25.41 -5.60 4.14
C ASP A 78 25.03 -5.16 2.70
N TRP A 79 23.74 -5.02 2.40
CA TRP A 79 23.30 -4.61 1.08
C TRP A 79 23.48 -3.11 0.88
N LYS A 80 23.87 -2.74 -0.34
CA LYS A 80 24.00 -1.36 -0.77
C LYS A 80 22.76 -0.98 -1.57
N PRO A 81 21.72 -0.39 -0.95
CA PRO A 81 20.53 0.03 -1.67
C PRO A 81 20.84 1.23 -2.56
N GLU A 82 20.35 1.20 -3.79
CA GLU A 82 20.23 2.37 -4.65
C GLU A 82 18.94 3.11 -4.28
N VAL A 83 19.03 4.41 -4.02
CA VAL A 83 17.89 5.21 -3.56
C VAL A 83 17.70 6.39 -4.50
N ILE A 84 16.47 6.54 -5.00
CA ILE A 84 16.06 7.70 -5.79
C ILE A 84 15.20 8.58 -4.91
N THR A 85 15.53 9.86 -4.79
CA THR A 85 14.81 10.83 -3.96
C THR A 85 14.31 12.03 -4.77
N SER A 86 13.34 12.74 -4.21
CA SER A 86 12.95 14.09 -4.62
C SER A 86 12.86 14.92 -3.35
N GLY A 87 13.86 15.79 -3.15
CA GLY A 87 14.10 16.41 -1.85
C GLY A 87 14.28 15.33 -0.77
N SER A 88 13.50 15.44 0.32
CA SER A 88 13.51 14.48 1.44
C SER A 88 12.63 13.24 1.23
N LYS A 89 11.92 13.14 0.10
CA LYS A 89 10.99 12.03 -0.18
C LYS A 89 11.69 10.92 -0.96
N ILE A 90 11.55 9.68 -0.49
CA ILE A 90 12.16 8.50 -1.14
C ILE A 90 11.22 7.97 -2.22
N LEU A 91 11.56 8.15 -3.50
CA LEU A 91 10.74 7.72 -4.63
C LEU A 91 10.91 6.22 -4.94
N SER A 92 12.13 5.70 -4.80
CA SER A 92 12.44 4.30 -5.05
C SER A 92 13.59 3.82 -4.17
N ILE A 93 13.53 2.57 -3.74
CA ILE A 93 14.64 1.86 -3.08
C ILE A 93 14.86 0.55 -3.82
N THR A 94 16.06 0.35 -4.34
CA THR A 94 16.41 -0.86 -5.09
C THR A 94 17.57 -1.56 -4.42
N PHE A 95 17.43 -2.86 -4.16
CA PHE A 95 18.53 -3.70 -3.68
C PHE A 95 18.35 -5.12 -4.18
N LYS A 96 19.46 -5.73 -4.63
CA LYS A 96 19.46 -7.07 -5.23
C LYS A 96 18.47 -7.16 -6.41
N LYS A 97 17.39 -7.92 -6.24
CA LYS A 97 16.33 -8.15 -7.24
C LYS A 97 15.00 -7.50 -6.84
N LEU A 98 15.02 -6.66 -5.79
CA LEU A 98 13.84 -6.01 -5.24
C LEU A 98 13.90 -4.52 -5.54
N GLN A 99 12.77 -3.98 -5.97
CA GLN A 99 12.55 -2.55 -6.12
C GLN A 99 11.29 -2.17 -5.38
N PHE A 100 11.39 -1.20 -4.46
CA PHE A 100 10.25 -0.60 -3.78
C PHE A 100 9.94 0.73 -4.44
N ILE A 101 8.69 0.93 -4.86
CA ILE A 101 8.19 2.18 -5.44
C ILE A 101 6.92 2.63 -4.75
N ASP A 102 6.65 3.93 -4.84
CA ASP A 102 5.44 4.54 -4.31
C ASP A 102 4.34 4.64 -5.38
N SER A 103 3.18 4.03 -5.12
CA SER A 103 2.01 4.14 -6.00
C SER A 103 1.50 5.58 -6.16
N LEU A 104 1.69 6.49 -5.19
CA LEU A 104 1.30 7.90 -5.32
C LEU A 104 2.08 8.65 -6.40
N ASN A 105 3.24 8.13 -6.81
CA ASN A 105 3.96 8.71 -7.94
C ASN A 105 3.32 8.37 -9.29
N PHE A 106 2.37 7.43 -9.31
CA PHE A 106 1.62 7.00 -10.49
C PHE A 106 0.14 7.40 -10.41
N LEU A 107 -0.46 7.23 -9.23
CA LEU A 107 -1.87 7.42 -8.94
C LEU A 107 -1.98 8.43 -7.78
N PRO A 108 -1.91 9.76 -8.05
CA PRO A 108 -1.77 10.80 -7.02
C PRO A 108 -3.11 11.11 -6.34
N MET A 109 -3.72 10.10 -5.73
CA MET A 109 -5.01 10.21 -5.04
C MET A 109 -5.07 9.24 -3.86
N ALA A 110 -6.04 9.45 -2.95
CA ALA A 110 -6.23 8.58 -1.80
C ALA A 110 -6.59 7.14 -2.24
N LEU A 111 -6.15 6.15 -1.44
CA LEU A 111 -6.41 4.73 -1.69
C LEU A 111 -7.90 4.42 -1.90
N THR A 112 -8.78 5.05 -1.12
CA THR A 112 -10.24 4.90 -1.20
C THR A 112 -10.85 5.40 -2.52
N LYS A 113 -10.15 6.29 -3.24
CA LYS A 113 -10.59 6.83 -4.53
C LYS A 113 -10.12 5.99 -5.72
N LEU A 114 -9.10 5.15 -5.55
CA LEU A 114 -8.55 4.34 -6.64
C LEU A 114 -9.60 3.45 -7.32
N PRO A 115 -10.48 2.73 -6.59
CA PRO A 115 -11.48 1.90 -7.24
C PRO A 115 -12.41 2.71 -8.14
N ILE A 116 -12.92 3.84 -7.65
CA ILE A 116 -13.87 4.68 -8.38
C ILE A 116 -13.21 5.27 -9.64
N SER A 117 -11.99 5.81 -9.49
CA SER A 117 -11.28 6.42 -10.62
C SER A 117 -10.86 5.42 -11.70
N LEU A 118 -10.79 4.13 -11.36
CA LEU A 118 -10.43 3.05 -12.27
C LEU A 118 -11.64 2.20 -12.73
N GLY A 119 -12.87 2.59 -12.38
CA GLY A 119 -14.07 1.83 -12.74
C GLY A 119 -14.22 0.48 -12.03
N LEU A 120 -13.56 0.30 -10.89
CA LEU A 120 -13.55 -0.93 -10.07
C LEU A 120 -14.45 -0.83 -8.83
N GLN A 121 -15.29 0.20 -8.71
CA GLN A 121 -16.08 0.47 -7.50
C GLN A 121 -16.95 -0.70 -7.05
N ASP A 122 -17.48 -1.49 -7.99
CA ASP A 122 -18.38 -2.62 -7.68
C ASP A 122 -17.64 -3.82 -7.06
N SER A 123 -16.30 -3.83 -7.16
CA SER A 123 -15.46 -4.90 -6.60
C SER A 123 -15.08 -4.68 -5.13
N PHE A 124 -15.44 -3.55 -4.53
CA PHE A 124 -15.02 -3.20 -3.17
C PHE A 124 -16.20 -2.76 -2.29
N VAL A 125 -16.26 -3.35 -1.10
CA VAL A 125 -17.25 -2.96 -0.09
C VAL A 125 -16.79 -1.67 0.59
N LYS A 126 -17.63 -0.64 0.54
CA LYS A 126 -17.39 0.62 1.26
C LYS A 126 -17.55 0.40 2.76
N GLY A 127 -16.58 0.88 3.53
CA GLY A 127 -16.61 0.86 5.00
C GLY A 127 -15.71 1.95 5.56
N TYR A 128 -15.94 2.31 6.82
CA TYR A 128 -15.15 3.33 7.52
C TYR A 128 -14.47 2.70 8.73
N PHE A 129 -13.24 3.12 9.01
CA PHE A 129 -12.47 2.66 10.15
C PHE A 129 -12.15 3.83 11.11
N PRO A 130 -12.34 3.69 12.42
CA PRO A 130 -12.14 4.78 13.37
C PRO A 130 -10.66 4.97 13.71
N HIS A 131 -9.95 5.77 12.90
CA HIS A 131 -8.51 5.98 13.03
C HIS A 131 -8.07 6.49 14.40
N PHE A 132 -8.85 7.39 15.02
CA PHE A 132 -8.52 7.93 16.35
C PHE A 132 -8.87 6.97 17.49
N HIS A 133 -9.66 5.92 17.21
CA HIS A 133 -9.95 4.86 18.18
C HIS A 133 -8.89 3.77 18.21
N ASN A 134 -8.03 3.68 17.20
CA ASN A 134 -6.94 2.71 17.14
C ASN A 134 -5.79 3.10 18.07
N THR A 135 -6.00 2.90 19.37
CA THR A 135 -5.02 3.11 20.44
C THR A 135 -4.68 1.79 21.11
N LYS A 136 -3.65 1.79 21.97
CA LYS A 136 -3.26 0.56 22.70
C LYS A 136 -4.34 0.15 23.69
N GLU A 137 -4.96 1.13 24.32
CA GLU A 137 -6.01 1.00 25.32
C GLU A 137 -7.25 0.34 24.70
N ASN A 138 -7.58 0.70 23.46
CA ASN A 138 -8.75 0.17 22.74
C ASN A 138 -8.43 -1.08 21.92
N SER A 139 -7.22 -1.64 22.01
CA SER A 139 -6.81 -2.80 21.18
C SER A 139 -7.69 -4.04 21.38
N ARG A 140 -8.32 -4.17 22.56
CA ARG A 140 -9.27 -5.24 22.92
C ARG A 140 -10.70 -4.74 23.09
N TYR A 141 -11.02 -3.58 22.52
CA TYR A 141 -12.35 -2.99 22.62
C TYR A 141 -13.39 -3.89 21.95
N VAL A 142 -14.45 -4.20 22.71
CA VAL A 142 -15.61 -5.00 22.29
C VAL A 142 -16.84 -4.34 22.90
N ASP A 143 -17.47 -3.48 22.12
CA ASP A 143 -18.49 -2.55 22.61
C ASP A 143 -19.28 -1.98 21.41
N PRO A 144 -20.25 -1.07 21.62
CA PRO A 144 -20.96 -0.40 20.53
C PRO A 144 -20.04 0.35 19.56
N LEU A 145 -20.59 0.77 18.43
CA LEU A 145 -19.83 1.49 17.40
C LEU A 145 -19.18 2.77 17.98
N PRO A 146 -17.89 3.04 17.71
CA PRO A 146 -17.22 4.24 18.19
C PRO A 146 -17.92 5.53 17.72
N ALA A 147 -17.75 6.59 18.48
CA ALA A 147 -18.36 7.88 18.17
C ALA A 147 -17.86 8.45 16.83
N PRO A 148 -18.68 9.21 16.08
CA PRO A 148 -18.32 9.83 14.80
C PRO A 148 -16.98 10.57 14.78
N GLU A 149 -16.62 11.22 15.88
CA GLU A 149 -15.38 11.98 16.05
C GLU A 149 -14.16 11.07 15.89
N MET A 150 -14.28 9.80 16.29
CA MET A 150 -13.21 8.81 16.21
C MET A 150 -12.85 8.40 14.77
N TYR A 151 -13.73 8.74 13.81
CA TYR A 151 -13.52 8.52 12.37
C TYR A 151 -12.96 9.76 11.67
N GLY A 152 -12.82 10.89 12.37
CA GLY A 152 -12.31 12.13 11.77
C GLY A 152 -13.29 12.82 10.84
N ILE A 153 -14.59 12.74 11.18
CA ILE A 153 -15.69 13.36 10.44
C ILE A 153 -15.47 14.84 10.07
N GLU A 154 -14.71 15.58 10.88
CA GLU A 154 -14.40 17.00 10.62
C GLU A 154 -13.45 17.23 9.45
N THR A 155 -12.70 16.22 9.03
CA THR A 155 -11.80 16.30 7.87
C THR A 155 -12.45 15.80 6.57
N MET A 156 -13.65 15.23 6.67
CA MET A 156 -14.38 14.70 5.51
C MET A 156 -15.01 15.82 4.68
N ALA A 157 -15.03 15.65 3.36
CA ALA A 157 -15.78 16.55 2.48
C ALA A 157 -17.30 16.39 2.69
N SER A 158 -18.10 17.42 2.38
CA SER A 158 -19.54 17.43 2.68
C SER A 158 -20.30 16.20 2.17
N LYS A 159 -19.98 15.73 0.95
CA LYS A 159 -20.59 14.51 0.38
C LYS A 159 -20.21 13.25 1.17
N GLU A 160 -18.93 13.10 1.49
CA GLU A 160 -18.42 11.95 2.26
C GLU A 160 -18.96 11.95 3.69
N LYS A 161 -19.07 13.13 4.33
CA LYS A 161 -19.66 13.32 5.65
C LYS A 161 -21.12 12.87 5.70
N SER A 162 -21.91 13.21 4.68
CA SER A 162 -23.30 12.77 4.56
C SER A 162 -23.42 11.24 4.40
N GLU A 163 -22.60 10.65 3.53
CA GLU A 163 -22.56 9.20 3.32
C GLU A 163 -22.12 8.45 4.60
N PHE A 164 -21.14 9.00 5.31
CA PHE A 164 -20.65 8.47 6.58
C PHE A 164 -21.74 8.50 7.67
N LEU A 165 -22.41 9.63 7.88
CA LEU A 165 -23.45 9.76 8.91
C LEU A 165 -24.62 8.80 8.66
N LYS A 166 -25.00 8.59 7.39
CA LYS A 166 -26.00 7.59 7.03
C LYS A 166 -25.53 6.18 7.41
N TRP A 167 -24.33 5.79 6.97
CA TRP A 167 -23.73 4.48 7.27
C TRP A 167 -23.60 4.24 8.78
N HIS A 168 -23.08 5.23 9.53
CA HIS A 168 -22.86 5.14 10.97
C HIS A 168 -24.20 5.03 11.72
N GLY A 169 -25.20 5.82 11.33
CA GLY A 169 -26.53 5.79 11.92
C GLY A 169 -27.30 4.50 11.62
N GLU A 170 -27.16 3.93 10.43
CA GLU A 170 -27.75 2.62 10.09
C GLU A 170 -27.10 1.50 10.92
N LEU A 171 -25.77 1.50 11.00
CA LEU A 171 -25.03 0.47 11.73
C LEU A 171 -25.23 0.58 13.25
N SER A 172 -25.30 1.80 13.79
CA SER A 172 -25.58 2.03 15.23
C SER A 172 -26.98 1.62 15.66
N ARG A 173 -27.95 1.64 14.74
CA ARG A 173 -29.33 1.15 15.00
C ARG A 173 -29.43 -0.37 14.91
N SER A 174 -28.49 -1.02 14.24
CA SER A 174 -28.38 -2.47 14.26
C SER A 174 -27.73 -2.92 15.57
N SER A 175 -27.94 -4.17 15.98
CA SER A 175 -27.26 -4.79 17.14
C SER A 175 -25.78 -5.08 16.85
N TYR A 176 -25.10 -4.19 16.13
CA TYR A 176 -23.72 -4.34 15.72
C TYR A 176 -22.79 -4.18 16.92
N VAL A 177 -21.93 -5.19 17.13
CA VAL A 177 -20.86 -5.12 18.12
C VAL A 177 -19.56 -4.83 17.38
N PHE A 178 -18.89 -3.74 17.74
CA PHE A 178 -17.61 -3.37 17.16
C PHE A 178 -16.50 -4.09 17.92
N LEU A 179 -15.78 -4.98 17.23
CA LEU A 179 -14.62 -5.68 17.75
C LEU A 179 -13.36 -5.11 17.11
N MET A 180 -12.57 -4.34 17.86
CA MET A 180 -11.39 -3.65 17.32
C MET A 180 -10.45 -4.58 16.54
N GLU A 181 -10.18 -5.77 17.08
CA GLU A 181 -9.27 -6.74 16.47
C GLU A 181 -9.77 -7.25 15.10
N LEU A 182 -11.07 -7.49 14.96
CA LEU A 182 -11.66 -7.92 13.70
C LEU A 182 -11.76 -6.77 12.70
N GLU A 183 -12.12 -5.58 13.16
CA GLU A 183 -12.29 -4.39 12.32
C GLU A 183 -10.97 -3.91 11.74
N ILE A 184 -9.91 -3.84 12.55
CA ILE A 184 -8.59 -3.45 12.04
C ILE A 184 -8.07 -4.49 11.05
N LYS A 185 -8.31 -5.78 11.30
CA LYS A 185 -7.92 -6.83 10.37
C LYS A 185 -8.67 -6.70 9.04
N LYS A 186 -9.99 -6.49 9.09
CA LYS A 186 -10.84 -6.27 7.92
C LYS A 186 -10.38 -5.06 7.11
N TYR A 187 -10.14 -3.93 7.77
CA TYR A 187 -9.63 -2.71 7.16
C TYR A 187 -8.27 -2.93 6.48
N CYS A 188 -7.32 -3.57 7.17
CA CYS A 188 -6.02 -3.89 6.60
C CYS A 188 -6.12 -4.81 5.38
N ILE A 189 -6.98 -5.84 5.42
CA ILE A 189 -7.21 -6.73 4.29
C ILE A 189 -7.79 -5.94 3.10
N GLN A 190 -8.74 -5.05 3.33
CA GLN A 190 -9.31 -4.22 2.28
C GLN A 190 -8.26 -3.32 1.63
N ASP A 191 -7.41 -2.65 2.41
CA ASP A 191 -6.33 -1.82 1.87
C ASP A 191 -5.31 -2.65 1.06
N VAL A 192 -4.97 -3.84 1.55
CA VAL A 192 -4.09 -4.80 0.85
C VAL A 192 -4.77 -5.38 -0.38
N HIS A 193 -6.09 -5.30 -0.53
CA HIS A 193 -6.80 -5.76 -1.73
C HIS A 193 -7.00 -4.65 -2.76
N ILE A 194 -7.35 -3.44 -2.30
CA ILE A 194 -7.56 -2.26 -3.16
C ILE A 194 -6.28 -1.92 -3.92
N LEU A 195 -5.16 -1.80 -3.21
CA LEU A 195 -3.91 -1.32 -3.82
C LEU A 195 -3.43 -2.24 -4.97
N PRO A 196 -3.27 -3.56 -4.79
CA PRO A 196 -2.83 -4.44 -5.87
C PRO A 196 -3.80 -4.44 -7.05
N MET A 197 -5.11 -4.54 -6.79
CA MET A 197 -6.11 -4.59 -7.86
C MET A 197 -6.09 -3.32 -8.69
N SER A 198 -6.07 -2.15 -8.04
CA SER A 198 -5.95 -0.86 -8.72
C SER A 198 -4.64 -0.72 -9.51
N CYS A 199 -3.50 -1.11 -8.92
CA CYS A 199 -2.21 -1.06 -9.62
C CYS A 199 -2.18 -2.01 -10.82
N LEU A 200 -2.66 -3.25 -10.68
CA LEU A 200 -2.69 -4.22 -11.77
C LEU A 200 -3.58 -3.74 -12.90
N HIS A 201 -4.77 -3.23 -12.60
CA HIS A 201 -5.68 -2.69 -13.60
C HIS A 201 -5.10 -1.47 -14.33
N PHE A 202 -4.51 -0.53 -13.58
CA PHE A 202 -3.79 0.60 -14.17
C PHE A 202 -2.67 0.14 -15.11
N ARG A 203 -1.88 -0.85 -14.68
CA ARG A 203 -0.79 -1.43 -15.49
C ARG A 203 -1.31 -2.07 -16.76
N GLU A 204 -2.40 -2.81 -16.68
CA GLU A 204 -3.04 -3.46 -17.83
C GLU A 204 -3.47 -2.42 -18.86
N ILE A 205 -4.21 -1.39 -18.43
CA ILE A 205 -4.63 -0.29 -19.31
C ILE A 205 -3.39 0.40 -19.93
N PHE A 206 -2.41 0.77 -19.10
CA PHE A 206 -1.25 1.52 -19.58
C PHE A 206 -0.42 0.73 -20.61
N ILE A 207 -0.22 -0.57 -20.39
CA ILE A 207 0.48 -1.46 -21.34
C ILE A 207 -0.34 -1.64 -22.60
N ALA A 208 -1.66 -1.85 -22.49
CA ALA A 208 -2.53 -2.01 -23.66
C ALA A 208 -2.52 -0.76 -24.55
N THR A 209 -2.48 0.44 -23.96
CA THR A 209 -2.47 1.70 -24.69
C THR A 209 -1.09 2.05 -25.26
N THR A 210 0.00 1.74 -24.55
CA THR A 210 1.33 2.31 -24.87
C THR A 210 2.41 1.29 -25.19
N GLY A 211 2.20 0.00 -24.90
CA GLY A 211 3.21 -1.04 -25.00
C GLY A 211 4.32 -0.98 -23.93
N VAL A 212 4.24 -0.03 -22.99
CA VAL A 212 5.25 0.20 -21.95
C VAL A 212 4.73 -0.24 -20.59
N ASP A 213 5.53 -0.99 -19.84
CA ASP A 213 5.20 -1.30 -18.45
C ASP A 213 5.55 -0.11 -17.53
N PRO A 214 4.56 0.53 -16.87
CA PRO A 214 4.80 1.75 -16.10
C PRO A 214 5.62 1.50 -14.83
N PHE A 215 5.49 0.33 -14.20
CA PHE A 215 6.13 0.03 -12.91
C PHE A 215 7.50 -0.62 -13.05
N CYS A 216 7.73 -1.38 -14.13
CA CYS A 216 9.03 -2.01 -14.36
C CYS A 216 10.06 -1.09 -14.99
N LYS A 217 9.60 -0.01 -15.65
CA LYS A 217 10.46 0.87 -16.45
C LYS A 217 10.63 2.25 -15.86
N ALA A 218 9.82 2.63 -14.88
CA ALA A 218 9.71 3.99 -14.37
C ALA A 218 9.46 4.00 -12.86
N VAL A 219 9.70 5.14 -12.22
CA VAL A 219 9.45 5.37 -10.78
C VAL A 219 8.35 6.40 -10.52
N THR A 220 7.93 7.11 -11.56
CA THR A 220 6.81 8.06 -11.58
C THR A 220 6.04 7.97 -12.89
N ILE A 221 4.79 8.44 -12.91
CA ILE A 221 3.98 8.56 -14.14
C ILE A 221 4.68 9.42 -15.20
N ALA A 222 5.28 10.55 -14.81
CA ALA A 222 6.02 11.40 -15.74
C ALA A 222 7.19 10.65 -16.39
N SER A 223 7.94 9.86 -15.60
CA SER A 223 9.02 9.03 -16.11
C SER A 223 8.53 7.86 -17.00
N ALA A 224 7.29 7.41 -16.82
CA ALA A 224 6.67 6.44 -17.71
C ALA A 224 6.26 7.10 -19.04
N CYS A 225 5.60 8.26 -18.97
CA CYS A 225 5.18 9.02 -20.16
C CYS A 225 6.35 9.45 -21.04
N ILE A 226 7.48 9.89 -20.45
CA ILE A 226 8.67 10.22 -21.25
C ILE A 226 9.23 8.98 -21.96
N LYS A 227 9.13 7.78 -21.37
CA LYS A 227 9.56 6.54 -22.04
C LYS A 227 8.64 6.15 -23.17
N VAL A 228 7.32 6.34 -22.99
CA VAL A 228 6.34 6.18 -24.07
C VAL A 228 6.66 7.13 -25.21
N PHE A 229 6.89 8.41 -24.93
CA PHE A 229 7.29 9.40 -25.93
C PHE A 229 8.55 8.96 -26.69
N ARG A 230 9.62 8.62 -25.95
CA ARG A 230 10.90 8.22 -26.53
C ARG A 230 10.84 6.94 -27.36
N TRP A 231 9.98 5.98 -27.02
CA TRP A 231 9.90 4.71 -27.75
C TRP A 231 8.93 4.73 -28.91
N ASN A 232 7.84 5.49 -28.80
CA ASN A 232 6.75 5.39 -29.77
C ASN A 232 6.65 6.61 -30.69
N PHE A 233 7.21 7.76 -30.31
CA PHE A 233 6.97 9.03 -30.99
C PHE A 233 8.24 9.81 -31.36
N LEU A 234 9.33 9.65 -30.61
CA LEU A 234 10.58 10.34 -30.89
C LEU A 234 11.27 9.77 -32.13
N GLN A 235 11.58 10.64 -33.09
CA GLN A 235 12.31 10.28 -34.29
C GLN A 235 13.81 10.10 -34.00
N PRO A 236 14.50 9.22 -34.74
CA PRO A 236 15.96 9.12 -34.65
C PRO A 236 16.63 10.49 -34.85
N ASP A 237 17.70 10.76 -34.10
CA ASP A 237 18.58 11.92 -34.27
C ASP A 237 17.93 13.31 -34.12
N THR A 238 16.88 13.41 -33.31
CA THR A 238 16.17 14.68 -33.03
C THR A 238 16.40 15.24 -31.62
N ILE A 239 17.34 14.67 -30.86
CA ILE A 239 17.80 15.23 -29.58
C ILE A 239 19.21 15.75 -29.80
N GLU A 240 19.38 17.08 -29.74
CA GLU A 240 20.69 17.76 -29.72
C GLU A 240 21.45 17.51 -28.42
#